data_AF-A0A259LV75-F1
#
_entry.id   AF-A0A259LV75-F1
#
_cell.length_a   1.000
_cell.length_b   1.000
_cell.length_c   1.000
_cell.angle_alpha   90.00
_cell.angle_beta   90.00
_cell.angle_gamma   90.00
#
_symmetry.space_group_name_H-M   'P 1'
#
loop_
_entity.id
_entity.type
_entity.pdbx_description
1 polymer ?
#
loop_
_entity_poly.entity_id
_entity_poly.type
_entity_poly.pdbx_seq_one_letter_code
_entity_poly.pdbx_strand_id
1 'polypeptide(L)'
;WAKTPMSTAPVDTSDLISVRPPIWPAQNTSIWMETFGMVPTRVQATEVREGLTRGTLDCNFGPIEWATFSGFETAAPYWSDINTGSFTTFQLYVSKSAWDGFPQEVRDLMTEVAAEAMAKDQAALEGVAAKAVEAYKAAGGQIVNLSDMDALVAKSPDMISVWEQRMTEAGMADKIAPLVGPMREAQKSFQN
;
A
#
# COMPACT_ATOMS: atom_id res chain seq x y z
N TRP A 1 7.06 -3.70 2.80
CA TRP A 1 6.59 -4.66 1.78
C TRP A 1 5.93 -3.90 0.65
N ALA A 2 6.25 -4.32 -0.57
CA ALA A 2 5.88 -3.72 -1.84
C ALA A 2 4.38 -3.76 -2.12
N LYS A 3 3.83 -2.67 -2.70
CA LYS A 3 2.47 -2.62 -3.23
C LYS A 3 2.53 -2.94 -4.71
N THR A 4 1.62 -3.77 -5.15
CA THR A 4 1.74 -4.41 -6.46
C THR A 4 0.38 -4.46 -7.14
N PRO A 5 0.26 -3.94 -8.38
CA PRO A 5 -1.01 -3.96 -9.06
C PRO A 5 -1.43 -5.39 -9.40
N MET A 6 -2.67 -5.75 -9.08
CA MET A 6 -3.33 -6.94 -9.61
C MET A 6 -4.32 -6.48 -10.67
N SER A 7 -4.11 -6.88 -11.91
CA SER A 7 -4.75 -6.30 -13.09
C SER A 7 -5.57 -7.32 -13.87
N THR A 8 -6.55 -6.84 -14.62
CA THR A 8 -7.37 -7.63 -15.55
C THR A 8 -6.60 -8.07 -16.81
N ALA A 9 -5.50 -7.38 -17.13
CA ALA A 9 -4.56 -7.69 -18.20
C ALA A 9 -3.10 -7.66 -17.68
N PRO A 10 -2.13 -8.29 -18.35
CA PRO A 10 -0.71 -8.09 -18.04
C PRO A 10 -0.35 -6.61 -18.17
N VAL A 11 0.35 -6.06 -17.19
CA VAL A 11 0.79 -4.65 -17.19
C VAL A 11 2.29 -4.60 -16.99
N ASP A 12 3.01 -4.08 -18.00
CA ASP A 12 4.40 -3.63 -17.89
C ASP A 12 4.47 -2.11 -17.62
N THR A 13 5.67 -1.57 -17.39
CA THR A 13 5.94 -0.15 -17.10
C THR A 13 5.41 0.80 -18.17
N SER A 14 5.41 0.40 -19.45
CA SER A 14 4.83 1.15 -20.57
C SER A 14 3.30 1.19 -20.56
N ASP A 15 2.68 0.23 -19.88
CA ASP A 15 1.24 -0.04 -19.95
C ASP A 15 0.48 0.54 -18.75
N LEU A 16 1.18 1.18 -17.81
CA LEU A 16 0.57 1.88 -16.67
C LEU A 16 -0.33 3.05 -17.12
N ILE A 17 -0.17 3.53 -18.35
CA ILE A 17 -0.96 4.63 -18.90
C ILE A 17 -2.43 4.21 -19.02
N SER A 18 -3.34 5.04 -18.50
CA SER A 18 -4.80 4.84 -18.50
C SER A 18 -5.34 3.68 -17.65
N VAL A 19 -4.49 2.99 -16.88
CA VAL A 19 -4.95 2.02 -15.88
C VAL A 19 -5.73 2.75 -14.79
N ARG A 20 -6.90 2.21 -14.40
CA ARG A 20 -7.77 2.76 -13.34
C ARG A 20 -7.65 1.99 -12.02
N PRO A 21 -6.66 2.29 -11.17
CA PRO A 21 -6.53 1.68 -9.83
C PRO A 21 -7.52 2.32 -8.84
N PRO A 22 -7.91 1.61 -7.76
CA PRO A 22 -8.59 2.24 -6.64
C PRO A 22 -7.67 3.23 -5.93
N ILE A 23 -8.21 4.36 -5.48
CA ILE A 23 -7.54 5.26 -4.55
C ILE A 23 -8.14 5.16 -3.15
N TRP A 24 -7.32 4.70 -2.23
CA TRP A 24 -7.59 4.71 -0.79
C TRP A 24 -7.43 6.13 -0.22
N PRO A 25 -7.96 6.45 0.97
CA PRO A 25 -7.84 7.78 1.58
C PRO A 25 -6.40 8.30 1.84
N ALA A 26 -5.35 7.59 1.42
CA ALA A 26 -3.98 8.07 1.41
C ALA A 26 -3.79 9.15 0.33
N GLN A 27 -3.84 10.42 0.74
CA GLN A 27 -3.87 11.62 -0.11
C GLN A 27 -2.69 11.82 -1.08
N ASN A 28 -1.66 10.98 -1.04
CA ASN A 28 -0.44 11.13 -1.84
C ASN A 28 -0.25 10.01 -2.87
N THR A 29 -1.00 8.91 -2.80
CA THR A 29 -0.85 7.80 -3.76
C THR A 29 -1.36 8.17 -5.16
N SER A 30 -2.34 9.09 -5.26
CA SER A 30 -2.77 9.68 -6.55
C SER A 30 -1.63 10.34 -7.29
N ILE A 31 -0.79 11.13 -6.60
CA ILE A 31 0.29 11.90 -7.24
C ILE A 31 1.29 10.96 -7.92
N TRP A 32 1.65 9.86 -7.25
CA TRP A 32 2.49 8.82 -7.85
C TRP A 32 1.81 8.19 -9.05
N MET A 33 0.55 7.73 -8.91
CA MET A 33 -0.24 7.10 -9.97
C MET A 33 -0.38 8.00 -11.22
N GLU A 34 -0.72 9.27 -11.03
CA GLU A 34 -0.88 10.27 -12.09
C GLU A 34 0.44 10.56 -12.82
N THR A 35 1.60 10.48 -12.13
CA THR A 35 2.92 10.62 -12.76
C THR A 35 3.20 9.53 -13.80
N PHE A 36 2.59 8.35 -13.62
CA PHE A 36 2.64 7.25 -14.59
C PHE A 36 1.49 7.26 -15.59
N GLY A 37 0.62 8.28 -15.56
CA GLY A 37 -0.52 8.41 -16.47
C GLY A 37 -1.71 7.52 -16.11
N MET A 38 -1.75 6.98 -14.89
CA MET A 38 -2.89 6.23 -14.37
C MET A 38 -4.05 7.17 -14.03
N VAL A 39 -5.27 6.61 -13.95
CA VAL A 39 -6.50 7.36 -13.60
C VAL A 39 -7.06 6.82 -12.27
N PRO A 40 -6.56 7.32 -11.12
CA PRO A 40 -6.98 6.82 -9.81
C PRO A 40 -8.48 7.06 -9.57
N THR A 41 -9.21 5.99 -9.24
CA THR A 41 -10.67 6.02 -9.05
C THR A 41 -11.04 5.80 -7.59
N ARG A 42 -11.82 6.71 -7.02
CA ARG A 42 -12.21 6.64 -5.60
C ARG A 42 -13.27 5.56 -5.39
N VAL A 43 -12.93 4.52 -4.65
CA VAL A 43 -13.82 3.42 -4.25
C VAL A 43 -13.48 2.95 -2.83
N GLN A 44 -14.44 2.31 -2.17
CA GLN A 44 -14.23 1.61 -0.90
C GLN A 44 -13.69 0.19 -1.13
N ALA A 45 -13.09 -0.40 -0.09
CA ALA A 45 -12.46 -1.72 -0.21
C ALA A 45 -13.41 -2.80 -0.69
N THR A 46 -14.63 -2.76 -0.16
CA THR A 46 -15.70 -3.71 -0.46
C THR A 46 -16.19 -3.61 -1.90
N GLU A 47 -15.90 -2.51 -2.61
CA GLU A 47 -16.35 -2.24 -3.98
C GLU A 47 -15.32 -2.66 -5.04
N VAL A 48 -14.06 -2.90 -4.65
CA VAL A 48 -12.96 -3.15 -5.59
C VAL A 48 -13.22 -4.40 -6.43
N ARG A 49 -13.64 -5.51 -5.82
CA ARG A 49 -13.91 -6.77 -6.55
C ARG A 49 -15.00 -6.60 -7.61
N GLU A 50 -16.09 -5.95 -7.24
CA GLU A 50 -17.20 -5.67 -8.15
C GLU A 50 -16.77 -4.72 -9.27
N GLY A 51 -15.97 -3.70 -8.94
CA GLY A 51 -15.42 -2.75 -9.90
C GLY A 51 -14.48 -3.40 -10.92
N LEU A 52 -13.64 -4.35 -10.48
CA LEU A 52 -12.81 -5.17 -11.37
C LEU A 52 -13.67 -6.05 -12.29
N THR A 53 -14.67 -6.72 -11.72
CA THR A 53 -15.57 -7.62 -12.47
C THR A 53 -16.38 -6.87 -13.53
N ARG A 54 -16.81 -5.63 -13.24
CA ARG A 54 -17.58 -4.79 -14.16
C ARG A 54 -16.72 -3.93 -15.08
N GLY A 55 -15.39 -3.95 -14.92
CA GLY A 55 -14.47 -3.14 -15.72
C GLY A 55 -14.53 -1.64 -15.43
N THR A 56 -15.04 -1.23 -14.27
CA THR A 56 -14.92 0.17 -13.79
C THR A 56 -13.56 0.43 -13.17
N LEU A 57 -12.86 -0.63 -12.75
CA LEU A 57 -11.45 -0.63 -12.34
C LEU A 57 -10.67 -1.60 -13.23
N ASP A 58 -9.42 -1.28 -13.53
CA ASP A 58 -8.54 -2.14 -14.33
C ASP A 58 -7.59 -2.96 -13.46
N CYS A 59 -7.30 -2.48 -12.25
CA CYS A 59 -6.45 -3.18 -11.30
C CYS A 59 -6.82 -2.84 -9.85
N ASN A 60 -6.40 -3.69 -8.90
CA ASN A 60 -6.28 -3.35 -7.50
C ASN A 60 -4.85 -2.89 -7.21
N PHE A 61 -4.68 -1.88 -6.36
CA PHE A 61 -3.38 -1.43 -5.88
C PHE A 61 -3.27 -1.65 -4.37
N GLY A 62 -2.55 -2.70 -3.97
CA GLY A 62 -2.43 -3.15 -2.58
C GLY A 62 -1.43 -4.30 -2.45
N PRO A 63 -1.20 -4.79 -1.23
CA PRO A 63 -0.27 -5.89 -0.99
C PRO A 63 -0.90 -7.25 -1.36
N ILE A 64 -0.07 -8.25 -1.67
CA ILE A 64 -0.49 -9.54 -2.26
C ILE A 64 -1.41 -10.36 -1.34
N GLU A 65 -1.29 -10.22 -0.02
CA GLU A 65 -2.16 -10.90 0.94
C GLU A 65 -3.64 -10.53 0.77
N TRP A 66 -3.95 -9.37 0.20
CA TRP A 66 -5.34 -8.98 -0.10
C TRP A 66 -5.96 -9.78 -1.23
N ALA A 67 -5.15 -10.34 -2.13
CA ALA A 67 -5.63 -11.11 -3.27
C ALA A 67 -6.47 -12.30 -2.80
N THR A 68 -5.92 -13.04 -1.82
CA THR A 68 -6.55 -14.23 -1.25
C THR A 68 -7.80 -13.93 -0.44
N PHE A 69 -7.80 -12.85 0.35
CA PHE A 69 -8.95 -12.43 1.14
C PHE A 69 -10.10 -11.92 0.27
N SER A 70 -9.78 -11.26 -0.85
CA SER A 70 -10.76 -10.57 -1.69
C SER A 70 -11.18 -11.37 -2.93
N GLY A 71 -10.60 -12.56 -3.15
CA GLY A 71 -10.87 -13.41 -4.31
C GLY A 71 -10.52 -12.74 -5.64
N PHE A 72 -9.41 -11.99 -5.67
CA PHE A 72 -9.01 -11.19 -6.83
C PHE A 72 -8.42 -12.03 -7.96
N GLU A 73 -7.93 -13.24 -7.70
CA GLU A 73 -7.38 -14.16 -8.71
C GLU A 73 -8.29 -14.38 -9.92
N THR A 74 -9.62 -14.26 -9.73
CA THR A 74 -10.60 -14.43 -10.82
C THR A 74 -10.94 -13.12 -11.53
N ALA A 75 -10.92 -12.00 -10.81
CA ALA A 75 -11.31 -10.69 -11.34
C ALA A 75 -10.10 -9.88 -11.85
N ALA A 76 -8.89 -10.20 -11.41
CA ALA A 76 -7.63 -9.55 -11.73
C ALA A 76 -6.50 -10.60 -11.67
N PRO A 77 -6.37 -11.45 -12.72
CA PRO A 77 -5.51 -12.62 -12.70
C PRO A 77 -4.02 -12.32 -12.93
N TYR A 78 -3.63 -11.07 -13.19
CA TYR A 78 -2.23 -10.71 -13.43
C TYR A 78 -1.69 -9.87 -12.29
N TRP A 79 -0.71 -10.37 -11.56
CA TRP A 79 -0.05 -9.67 -10.48
C TRP A 79 1.29 -9.11 -10.95
N SER A 80 1.39 -7.79 -11.09
CA SER A 80 2.65 -7.14 -11.46
C SER A 80 3.55 -7.02 -10.21
N ASP A 81 4.71 -7.67 -10.23
CA ASP A 81 5.68 -7.65 -9.12
C ASP A 81 6.50 -6.35 -9.14
N ILE A 82 5.89 -5.29 -8.61
CA ILE A 82 6.43 -3.94 -8.48
C ILE A 82 6.74 -3.60 -7.02
N ASN A 83 7.96 -3.16 -6.71
CA ASN A 83 8.23 -2.59 -5.40
C ASN A 83 7.93 -1.08 -5.33
N THR A 84 6.70 -0.71 -4.97
CA THR A 84 6.33 0.70 -4.71
C THR A 84 6.48 1.11 -3.24
N GLY A 85 7.19 0.30 -2.46
CA GLY A 85 7.47 0.50 -1.06
C GLY A 85 6.36 0.24 -0.06
N SER A 86 6.59 0.65 1.19
CA SER A 86 5.80 0.17 2.34
C SER A 86 4.37 0.70 2.36
N PHE A 87 3.42 -0.17 2.70
CA PHE A 87 2.03 0.17 2.96
C PHE A 87 1.77 0.16 4.46
N THR A 88 1.40 1.29 5.04
CA THR A 88 0.86 1.32 6.40
C THR A 88 -0.61 0.91 6.36
N THR A 89 -0.91 -0.29 6.82
CA THR A 89 -2.27 -0.84 6.88
C THR A 89 -2.78 -0.81 8.32
N PHE A 90 -4.04 -0.38 8.48
CA PHE A 90 -4.88 -0.46 9.69
C PHE A 90 -4.30 0.09 11.00
N GLN A 91 -4.85 1.21 11.43
CA GLN A 91 -4.57 1.84 12.71
C GLN A 91 -5.73 1.56 13.67
N LEU A 92 -5.40 1.15 14.89
CA LEU A 92 -6.37 1.04 15.96
C LEU A 92 -6.49 2.39 16.65
N TYR A 93 -7.73 2.88 16.75
CA TYR A 93 -8.03 4.14 17.41
C TYR A 93 -9.01 3.92 18.56
N VAL A 94 -8.82 4.70 19.61
CA VAL A 94 -9.76 4.86 20.71
C VAL A 94 -10.03 6.35 20.88
N SER A 95 -11.26 6.72 21.20
CA SER A 95 -11.56 8.13 21.47
C SER A 95 -10.75 8.62 22.66
N LYS A 96 -10.25 9.86 22.59
CA LYS A 96 -9.45 10.45 23.67
C LYS A 96 -10.18 10.41 25.03
N SER A 97 -11.48 10.71 25.05
CA SER A 97 -12.29 10.67 26.28
C SER A 97 -12.35 9.28 26.92
N ALA A 98 -12.55 8.23 26.11
CA ALA A 98 -12.52 6.86 26.62
C ALA A 98 -11.13 6.48 27.14
N TRP A 99 -10.07 6.81 26.39
CA TRP A 99 -8.69 6.52 26.80
C TRP A 99 -8.31 7.18 28.13
N ASP A 100 -8.62 8.47 28.26
CA ASP A 100 -8.36 9.24 29.49
C ASP A 100 -9.21 8.72 30.66
N GLY A 101 -10.39 8.14 30.39
CA GLY A 101 -11.27 7.54 31.39
C GLY A 101 -10.85 6.14 31.87
N PHE A 102 -9.94 5.46 31.17
CA PHE A 102 -9.42 4.17 31.62
C PHE A 102 -8.47 4.34 32.82
N PRO A 103 -8.39 3.35 33.73
CA PRO A 103 -7.32 3.31 34.73
C PRO A 103 -5.93 3.29 34.08
N GLN A 104 -4.90 3.76 34.80
CA GLN A 104 -3.54 3.84 34.26
C GLN A 104 -3.02 2.46 33.86
N GLU A 105 -3.26 1.45 34.70
CA GLU A 105 -2.87 0.07 34.45
C GLU A 105 -3.49 -0.51 33.17
N VAL A 106 -4.70 -0.08 32.80
CA VAL A 106 -5.35 -0.49 31.55
C VAL A 106 -4.68 0.18 30.36
N ARG A 107 -4.36 1.48 30.45
CA ARG A 107 -3.64 2.19 29.38
C ARG A 107 -2.25 1.59 29.15
N ASP A 108 -1.55 1.26 30.23
CA ASP A 108 -0.21 0.65 30.16
C ASP A 108 -0.29 -0.72 29.49
N LEU A 109 -1.21 -1.59 29.94
CA LEU A 109 -1.41 -2.91 29.35
C LEU A 109 -1.82 -2.82 27.87
N MET A 110 -2.73 -1.91 27.51
CA MET A 110 -3.13 -1.73 26.11
C MET A 110 -1.96 -1.28 25.23
N THR A 111 -1.07 -0.42 25.75
CA THR A 111 0.12 0.05 25.03
C THR A 111 1.14 -1.07 24.85
N GLU A 112 1.37 -1.86 25.89
CA GLU A 112 2.25 -3.03 25.86
C GLU A 112 1.77 -4.07 24.84
N VAL A 113 0.50 -4.48 24.94
CA VAL A 113 -0.09 -5.48 24.03
C VAL A 113 -0.14 -4.96 22.59
N ALA A 114 -0.36 -3.66 22.37
CA ALA A 114 -0.27 -3.08 21.04
C ALA A 114 1.15 -3.22 20.44
N ALA A 115 2.19 -2.97 21.23
CA ALA A 115 3.57 -3.14 20.79
C ALA A 115 3.90 -4.62 20.49
N GLU A 116 3.45 -5.54 21.34
CA GLU A 116 3.60 -6.99 21.10
C GLU A 116 2.87 -7.45 19.83
N ALA A 117 1.63 -6.99 19.64
CA ALA A 117 0.83 -7.30 18.46
C ALA A 117 1.51 -6.80 17.18
N MET A 118 2.02 -5.55 17.19
CA MET A 118 2.78 -5.00 16.08
C MET A 118 4.04 -5.83 15.79
N ALA A 119 4.83 -6.20 16.81
CA ALA A 119 6.03 -7.01 16.62
C ALA A 119 5.71 -8.40 16.04
N LYS A 120 4.63 -9.02 16.52
CA LYS A 120 4.17 -10.32 16.02
C LYS A 120 3.70 -10.26 14.57
N ASP A 121 2.95 -9.22 14.21
CA ASP A 121 2.48 -9.00 12.84
C ASP A 121 3.65 -8.81 11.88
N GLN A 122 4.61 -7.95 12.26
CA GLN A 122 5.84 -7.71 11.50
C GLN A 122 6.66 -9.00 11.29
N ALA A 123 6.80 -9.83 12.33
CA ALA A 123 7.52 -11.09 12.23
C ALA A 123 6.79 -12.15 11.38
N ALA A 124 5.46 -12.12 11.31
CA ALA A 124 4.67 -13.07 10.54
C ALA A 124 4.58 -12.72 9.06
N LEU A 125 4.79 -11.45 8.71
CA LEU A 125 4.36 -10.91 7.44
C LEU A 125 5.05 -11.56 6.22
N GLU A 126 6.35 -11.81 6.27
CA GLU A 126 7.06 -12.46 5.16
C GLU A 126 6.46 -13.83 4.83
N GLY A 127 6.14 -14.62 5.87
CA GLY A 127 5.48 -15.91 5.71
C GLY A 127 4.04 -15.80 5.19
N VAL A 128 3.31 -14.75 5.57
CA VAL A 128 1.96 -14.47 5.06
C VAL A 128 2.00 -14.10 3.57
N ALA A 129 2.91 -13.20 3.18
CA ALA A 129 3.09 -12.80 1.79
C ALA A 129 3.48 -13.99 0.91
N ALA A 130 4.45 -14.81 1.34
CA ALA A 130 4.85 -16.01 0.60
C ALA A 130 3.68 -16.99 0.40
N LYS A 131 2.86 -17.21 1.44
CA LYS A 131 1.65 -18.06 1.33
C LYS A 131 0.62 -17.46 0.39
N ALA A 132 0.44 -16.15 0.40
CA ALA A 132 -0.50 -15.47 -0.48
C ALA A 132 -0.09 -15.58 -1.95
N VAL A 133 1.22 -15.46 -2.24
CA VAL A 133 1.77 -15.67 -3.59
C VAL A 133 1.46 -17.09 -4.09
N GLU A 134 1.73 -18.11 -3.28
CA GLU A 134 1.49 -19.50 -3.66
C GLU A 134 0.00 -19.80 -3.84
N ALA A 135 -0.86 -19.27 -2.97
CA ALA A 135 -2.31 -19.39 -3.10
C ALA A 135 -2.82 -18.70 -4.37
N TYR A 136 -2.31 -17.51 -4.68
CA TYR A 136 -2.67 -16.76 -5.88
C TYR A 136 -2.32 -17.54 -7.16
N LYS A 137 -1.11 -18.09 -7.24
CA LYS A 137 -0.69 -18.97 -8.35
C LYS A 137 -1.56 -20.22 -8.46
N ALA A 138 -1.81 -20.90 -7.34
CA ALA A 138 -2.61 -22.13 -7.30
C ALA A 138 -4.05 -21.91 -7.78
N ALA A 139 -4.57 -20.70 -7.60
CA ALA A 139 -5.91 -20.33 -8.07
C ALA A 139 -5.93 -19.79 -9.53
N GLY A 140 -4.81 -19.88 -10.25
CA GLY A 140 -4.69 -19.52 -11.67
C GLY A 140 -4.16 -18.12 -11.94
N GLY A 141 -3.78 -17.37 -10.90
CA GLY A 141 -3.12 -16.08 -11.03
C GLY A 141 -1.71 -16.20 -11.63
N GLN A 142 -1.30 -15.19 -12.38
CA GLN A 142 -0.02 -15.11 -13.07
C GLN A 142 0.80 -13.96 -12.50
N ILE A 143 2.09 -14.20 -12.23
CA ILE A 143 3.02 -13.14 -11.82
C ILE A 143 3.65 -12.55 -13.07
N VAL A 144 3.56 -11.23 -13.19
CA VAL A 144 4.15 -10.43 -14.26
C VAL A 144 5.30 -9.65 -13.64
N ASN A 145 6.53 -10.04 -13.95
CA ASN A 145 7.69 -9.27 -13.54
C ASN A 145 7.85 -8.06 -14.46
N LEU A 146 8.06 -6.87 -13.91
CA LEU A 146 8.39 -5.70 -14.71
C LEU A 146 9.73 -5.89 -15.41
N SER A 147 9.81 -5.43 -16.66
CA SER A 147 11.02 -5.54 -17.47
C SER A 147 12.11 -4.55 -17.06
N ASP A 148 11.72 -3.38 -16.50
CA ASP A 148 12.65 -2.30 -16.13
C ASP A 148 12.21 -1.57 -14.84
N MET A 149 12.55 -2.14 -13.68
CA MET A 149 12.32 -1.52 -12.37
C MET A 149 13.14 -0.24 -12.16
N ASP A 150 14.32 -0.14 -12.74
CA ASP A 150 15.20 1.03 -12.57
C ASP A 150 14.60 2.25 -13.28
N ALA A 151 14.01 2.08 -14.46
CA ALA A 151 13.27 3.14 -15.15
C ALA A 151 12.03 3.58 -14.34
N LEU A 152 11.31 2.65 -13.71
CA LEU A 152 10.18 2.98 -12.85
C LEU A 152 10.63 3.81 -11.64
N VAL A 153 11.73 3.41 -10.99
CA VAL A 153 12.31 4.14 -9.85
C VAL A 153 12.81 5.52 -10.28
N ALA A 154 13.51 5.63 -11.41
CA ALA A 154 14.04 6.88 -11.93
C ALA A 154 12.94 7.89 -12.31
N LYS A 155 11.80 7.41 -12.82
CA LYS A 155 10.63 8.25 -13.13
C LYS A 155 9.78 8.56 -11.90
N SER A 156 9.88 7.77 -10.84
CA SER A 156 9.07 7.96 -9.63
C SER A 156 9.42 9.29 -8.96
N PRO A 157 8.41 10.13 -8.64
CA PRO A 157 8.65 11.37 -7.92
C PRO A 157 9.15 11.07 -6.50
N ASP A 158 9.92 12.02 -5.94
CA ASP A 158 10.30 11.97 -4.54
C ASP A 158 9.10 12.27 -3.64
N MET A 159 8.33 11.21 -3.33
CA MET A 159 7.11 11.31 -2.55
C MET A 159 7.33 11.78 -1.11
N ILE A 160 8.53 11.61 -0.54
CA ILE A 160 8.85 12.13 0.79
C ILE A 160 9.01 13.65 0.71
N SER A 161 9.71 14.18 -0.29
CA SER A 161 9.82 15.63 -0.51
C SER A 161 8.46 16.27 -0.78
N VAL A 162 7.63 15.63 -1.62
CA VAL A 162 6.26 16.11 -1.90
C VAL A 162 5.42 16.17 -0.62
N TRP A 163 5.49 15.14 0.22
CA TRP A 163 4.79 15.13 1.51
C TRP A 163 5.34 16.21 2.45
N GLU A 164 6.66 16.33 2.57
CA GLU A 164 7.32 17.31 3.44
C GLU A 164 6.95 18.74 3.08
N GLN A 165 6.95 19.08 1.78
CA GLN A 165 6.52 20.38 1.29
C GLN A 165 5.07 20.66 1.67
N ARG A 166 4.14 19.74 1.38
CA ARG A 166 2.71 19.92 1.68
C ARG A 166 2.45 20.10 3.18
N MET A 167 3.16 19.34 4.01
CA MET A 167 3.02 19.43 5.46
C MET A 167 3.63 20.73 6.01
N THR A 168 4.72 21.21 5.40
CA THR A 168 5.30 22.52 5.71
C THR A 168 4.35 23.66 5.36
N GLU A 169 3.74 23.64 4.17
CA GLU A 169 2.71 24.60 3.75
C GLU A 169 1.48 24.57 4.66
N ALA A 170 1.15 23.41 5.23
CA ALA A 170 0.09 23.25 6.23
C ALA A 170 0.49 23.67 7.65
N GLY A 171 1.68 24.26 7.85
CA GLY A 171 2.16 24.72 9.15
C GLY A 171 2.59 23.59 10.11
N MET A 172 2.95 22.43 9.58
CA MET A 172 3.33 21.25 10.36
C MET A 172 4.83 20.92 10.30
N ALA A 173 5.67 21.84 9.81
CA ALA A 173 7.12 21.65 9.63
C ALA A 173 7.82 21.07 10.87
N ASP A 174 7.61 21.67 12.05
CA ASP A 174 8.26 21.22 13.29
C ASP A 174 7.83 19.81 13.72
N LYS A 175 6.59 19.42 13.40
CA LYS A 175 6.04 18.10 13.74
C LYS A 175 6.59 16.99 12.85
N ILE A 176 6.89 17.31 11.59
CA ILE A 176 7.35 16.32 10.60
C ILE A 176 8.87 16.20 10.55
N ALA A 177 9.62 17.23 10.96
CA ALA A 177 11.08 17.23 10.94
C ALA A 177 11.74 15.97 11.53
N PRO A 178 11.32 15.43 12.70
CA PRO A 178 11.92 14.21 13.24
C PRO A 178 11.58 12.93 12.46
N LEU A 179 10.57 12.98 11.57
CA LEU A 179 10.13 11.82 10.77
C LEU A 179 10.89 11.69 9.45
N VAL A 180 11.39 12.80 8.89
CA VAL A 180 12.03 12.81 7.56
C VAL A 180 13.25 11.90 7.52
N GLY A 181 14.17 12.01 8.50
CA GLY A 181 15.37 11.17 8.57
C GLY A 181 15.07 9.66 8.54
N PRO A 182 14.24 9.14 9.47
CA PRO A 182 13.80 7.74 9.46
C PRO A 182 13.10 7.32 8.16
N MET A 183 12.27 8.18 7.57
CA MET A 183 11.61 7.88 6.28
C MET A 183 12.61 7.74 5.14
N ARG A 184 13.65 8.60 5.09
CA ARG A 184 14.74 8.52 4.11
C ARG A 184 15.59 7.27 4.29
N GLU A 185 15.85 6.87 5.53
CA GLU A 185 16.55 5.60 5.78
C GLU A 185 15.72 4.40 5.30
N ALA A 186 14.43 4.37 5.63
CA ALA A 186 13.51 3.34 5.16
C ALA A 186 13.41 3.31 3.62
N GLN A 187 13.51 4.47 2.94
CA GLN A 187 13.50 4.56 1.48
C GLN A 187 14.65 3.79 0.82
N LYS A 188 15.81 3.65 1.50
CA LYS A 188 16.94 2.88 0.95
C LYS A 188 16.60 1.41 0.73
N SER A 189 15.59 0.86 1.41
CA SER A 189 15.10 -0.49 1.15
C SER A 189 14.46 -0.67 -0.26
N PHE A 190 14.33 0.41 -1.04
CA PHE A 190 13.90 0.39 -2.45
C PHE A 190 15.05 0.47 -3.44
N GLN A 191 16.27 0.71 -2.98
CA GLN A 191 17.46 0.67 -3.81
C GLN A 191 17.94 -0.79 -3.81
N ASN A 192 17.99 -1.40 -5.00
CA ASN A 192 18.47 -2.78 -5.20
C ASN A 192 19.86 -3.01 -4.59
#